data_AF-A0A944BVR4-F1
#
_entry.id   AF-A0A944BVR4-F1
#
_cell.length_a   1.000
_cell.length_b   1.000
_cell.length_c   1.000
_cell.angle_alpha   90.00
_cell.angle_beta   90.00
_cell.angle_gamma   90.00
#
_symmetry.space_group_name_H-M   'P 1'
#
loop_
_entity.id
_entity.type
_entity.pdbx_description
1 polymer ?
#
loop_
_entity_poly.entity_id
_entity_poly.type
_entity_poly.pdbx_seq_one_letter_code
_entity_poly.pdbx_strand_id
1 'polypeptide(L)' 'MDALRANSTLQGGKYRIIKKLGQGGFGITYLAENTLLEGKVAIKEFFFKEYCERDDATCHVTIPTTGNRE' A
#
# COMPACT_ATOMS: atom_id res chain seq x y z
N MET A 1 0.81 5.25 -10.03
CA MET A 1 1.84 4.26 -9.63
C MET A 1 1.20 3.15 -8.81
N ASP A 2 1.52 1.88 -9.05
CA ASP A 2 0.89 0.76 -8.33
C ASP A 2 1.37 0.53 -6.89
N ALA A 3 2.43 1.19 -6.40
CA ALA A 3 3.05 0.87 -5.10
C ALA A 3 3.41 2.13 -4.29
N LEU A 4 3.48 2.00 -2.95
CA LEU A 4 3.86 3.11 -2.07
C LEU A 4 5.35 3.41 -2.26
N ARG A 5 5.69 4.70 -2.24
CA ARG A 5 7.07 5.15 -2.41
C ARG A 5 7.86 4.92 -1.11
N ALA A 6 9.18 4.81 -1.24
CA ALA A 6 10.06 4.84 -0.07
C ALA A 6 9.84 6.16 0.69
N ASN A 7 9.91 6.09 2.02
CA ASN A 7 9.61 7.17 2.96
C ASN A 7 8.13 7.59 3.07
N SER A 8 7.20 6.95 2.37
CA SER A 8 5.77 7.14 2.64
C SER A 8 5.45 6.79 4.09
N THR A 9 4.70 7.66 4.77
CA THR A 9 4.29 7.47 6.16
C THR A 9 2.84 6.99 6.24
N LEU A 10 2.58 6.00 7.10
CA LEU A 10 1.23 5.46 7.34
C LEU A 10 0.81 5.71 8.79
N GLN A 11 -0.51 5.74 9.02
CA GLN A 11 -1.12 5.91 10.35
C GLN A 11 -0.53 7.10 11.13
N GLY A 12 -0.49 8.28 10.52
CA GLY A 12 0.03 9.49 11.18
C GLY A 12 1.52 9.45 11.48
N GLY A 13 2.32 8.67 10.74
CA GLY A 13 3.77 8.59 10.93
C GLY A 13 4.25 7.40 11.74
N LYS A 14 3.35 6.55 12.25
CA LYS A 14 3.71 5.34 13.01
C LYS A 14 4.54 4.34 12.21
N TYR A 15 4.32 4.27 10.90
CA TYR A 15 5.09 3.41 10.02
C TYR A 15 5.67 4.18 8.86
N ARG A 16 6.94 3.92 8.53
CA ARG A 16 7.62 4.49 7.37
C ARG A 16 8.00 3.38 6.40
N ILE A 17 7.54 3.47 5.15
CA ILE A 17 7.86 2.50 4.10
C ILE A 17 9.35 2.60 3.75
N ILE A 18 10.07 1.48 3.79
CA ILE A 18 11.45 1.37 3.33
C ILE A 18 11.47 0.97 1.86
N LYS A 19 10.83 -0.15 1.52
CA LYS A 19 10.76 -0.66 0.15
C LYS A 19 9.62 -1.66 -0.05
N LYS A 20 9.22 -1.85 -1.31
CA LYS A 20 8.40 -3.00 -1.72
C LYS A 20 9.19 -4.30 -1.57
N LEU A 21 8.56 -5.32 -1.01
CA LEU A 21 9.08 -6.68 -0.93
C LEU A 21 8.54 -7.54 -2.08
N GLY A 22 7.28 -7.35 -2.46
CA GLY A 22 6.66 -8.11 -3.54
C GLY A 22 5.21 -7.69 -3.78
N GLN A 23 4.63 -8.20 -4.86
CA GLN A 23 3.22 -8.00 -5.20
C GLN A 23 2.68 -9.30 -5.81
N GLY A 24 1.52 -9.73 -5.33
CA GLY A 24 0.71 -10.79 -5.92
C GLY A 24 -0.68 -10.26 -6.29
N GLY A 25 -1.59 -11.13 -6.72
CA GLY A 25 -2.95 -10.73 -7.13
C GLY A 25 -3.75 -10.02 -6.03
N PHE A 26 -3.51 -10.36 -4.76
CA PHE A 26 -4.28 -9.88 -3.61
C PHE A 26 -3.64 -8.74 -2.82
N GLY A 27 -2.53 -8.18 -3.30
CA GLY A 27 -1.89 -7.08 -2.58
C GLY A 27 -0.40 -6.94 -2.75
N ILE A 28 0.10 -5.93 -2.05
CA ILE A 28 1.50 -5.53 -2.08
C ILE A 28 2.05 -5.65 -0.68
N THR A 29 3.22 -6.28 -0.57
CA THR A 29 3.93 -6.40 0.71
C THR A 29 5.09 -5.42 0.72
N TYR A 30 5.20 -4.64 1.78
CA TYR A 30 6.25 -3.66 2.01
C TYR A 30 7.07 -4.01 3.24
N LEU A 31 8.35 -3.68 3.21
CA LEU A 31 9.17 -3.54 4.39
C LEU A 31 8.98 -2.12 4.91
N ALA A 32 8.65 -1.99 6.19
CA ALA A 32 8.51 -0.73 6.87
C ALA A 32 9.25 -0.73 8.21
N GLU A 33 9.47 0.47 8.74
CA GLU A 33 9.95 0.69 10.09
C GLU A 33 8.80 1.20 10.94
N ASN A 34 8.63 0.63 12.13
CA ASN A 34 7.77 1.20 13.17
C ASN A 34 8.56 2.30 13.89
N THR A 35 8.11 3.55 13.77
CA THR A 35 8.84 4.72 14.26
C THR A 35 8.87 4.86 15.78
N LEU A 36 7.99 4.14 16.50
CA LEU A 36 7.93 4.17 17.96
C LEU A 36 8.76 3.06 18.61
N LEU A 37 8.88 1.92 17.94
CA LEU A 37 9.57 0.73 18.45
C LEU A 37 10.89 0.44 17.73
N GLU A 38 11.25 1.27 16.73
CA GLU A 38 12.43 1.17 15.86
C GLU A 38 12.62 -0.21 15.20
N GLY A 39 11.55 -1.00 15.15
CA GLY A 39 11.52 -2.35 14.62
C GLY A 39 11.11 -2.41 13.16
N LYS A 40 11.72 -3.33 12.40
CA LYS A 40 11.32 -3.64 11.02
C LYS A 40 10.06 -4.51 11.03
N VAL A 41 9.08 -4.14 10.21
CA VAL A 41 7.82 -4.85 10.06
C VAL A 41 7.51 -5.09 8.58
N ALA A 42 6.73 -6.14 8.31
CA ALA A 42 6.13 -6.35 7.00
C ALA A 42 4.70 -5.81 7.01
N ILE A 43 4.36 -4.94 6.05
CA ILE A 43 3.01 -4.41 5.86
C ILE A 43 2.44 -4.99 4.58
N LYS A 44 1.32 -5.71 4.69
CA LYS A 44 0.57 -6.18 3.52
C LYS A 44 -0.60 -5.24 3.27
N GLU A 45 -0.51 -4.51 2.18
CA GLU A 45 -1.61 -3.69 1.67
C GLU A 45 -2.56 -4.57 0.87
N PHE A 46 -3.86 -4.44 1.13
CA PHE A 46 -4.90 -5.05 0.32
C PHE A 46 -5.08 -4.21 -0.95
N PHE A 47 -4.51 -4.68 -2.05
CA PHE A 47 -4.50 -3.98 -3.35
C PHE A 47 -4.72 -5.02 -4.45
N PHE A 48 -5.94 -5.10 -4.96
CA PHE A 48 -6.26 -5.96 -6.09
C PHE A 48 -5.77 -5.29 -7.37
N LYS A 49 -4.68 -5.78 -7.95
CA LYS A 49 -4.05 -5.13 -9.11
C LYS A 49 -5.01 -4.93 -10.29
N GLU A 50 -5.99 -5.83 -10.45
CA GLU A 50 -6.98 -5.78 -11.54
C GLU A 50 -8.15 -4.80 -11.26
N TYR A 51 -8.34 -4.40 -10.00
CA TYR A 51 -9.49 -3.61 -9.55
C TYR A 51 -9.11 -2.43 -8.65
N CYS A 52 -7.84 -2.06 -8.57
CA CYS A 52 -7.43 -0.96 -7.71
C CYS A 52 -6.59 0.00 -8.52
N GLU A 53 -7.03 1.24 -8.56
CA GLU A 53 -6.24 2.35 -9.09
C GLU A 53 -5.71 3.16 -7.93
N ARG A 54 -4.45 3.59 -8.04
CA ARG A 54 -3.84 4.50 -7.08
C ARG A 54 -3.56 5.82 -7.75
N ASP A 55 -4.15 6.86 -7.18
CA ASP A 55 -3.86 8.24 -7.55
C ASP A 55 -2.41 8.60 -7.18
N ASP A 56 -1.68 9.18 -8.12
CA ASP A 56 -0.25 9.47 -7.94
C ASP A 56 0.00 10.65 -7.00
N ALA A 57 -0.94 11.60 -6.91
CA ALA A 57 -0.80 12.80 -6.11
C ALA A 57 -1.16 12.58 -4.63
N THR A 58 -2.19 11.77 -4.37
CA THR A 58 -2.78 11.59 -3.05
C THR A 58 -2.49 10.22 -2.44
N CYS A 59 -1.97 9.28 -3.22
CA CYS A 59 -1.83 7.86 -2.86
C CYS A 59 -3.16 7.20 -2.46
N HIS A 60 -4.31 7.82 -2.78
CA HIS A 60 -5.63 7.27 -2.51
C HIS A 60 -5.86 6.05 -3.41
N VAL A 61 -6.32 4.94 -2.81
CA VAL A 61 -6.67 3.73 -3.53
C VAL A 61 -8.17 3.70 -3.74
N THR A 62 -8.60 3.58 -4.98
CA THR A 62 -10.00 3.48 -5.35
C THR A 62 -10.26 2.12 -5.99
N ILE A 63 -11.37 1.49 -5.62
CA ILE A 63 -11.88 0.30 -6.30
C ILE A 63 -12.92 0.81 -7.31
N PRO A 64 -12.72 0.66 -8.64
CA PRO A 64 -13.74 1.01 -9.60
C PRO A 64 -14.94 0.12 -9.31
N THR A 65 -16.00 0.74 -8.79
CA THR A 65 -17.25 0.05 -8.50
C THR A 65 -18.02 -0.08 -9.81
N THR A 66 -17.48 -0.82 -10.78
CA THR A 66 -18.33 -1.39 -11.82
C THR A 66 -19.07 -2.52 -11.14
N GLY A 67 -20.12 -2.16 -10.40
CA GLY A 67 -21.03 -3.13 -9.80
C GLY A 67 -21.45 -4.11 -10.89
N ASN A 68 -21.31 -5.39 -10.60
CA ASN A 68 -21.82 -6.47 -11.45
C ASN A 68 -23.32 -6.21 -11.66
N ARG A 69 -23.67 -5.59 -12.79
CA ARG A 69 -25.02 -5.64 -13.34
C ARG A 69 -25.08 -6.95 -14.11
N GLU A 70 -25.20 -8.04 -13.38
CA GLU A 70 -25.82 -9.28 -13.85
C GLU A 70 -27.05 -9.54 -13.01
#